data_AF-A0AAD1B6M8-F1
#
_entry.id   AF-A0AAD1B6M8-F1
#
_cell.length_a   1.000
_cell.length_b   1.000
_cell.length_c   1.000
_cell.angle_alpha   90.00
_cell.angle_beta   90.00
_cell.angle_gamma   90.00
#
_symmetry.space_group_name_H-M   'P 1'
#
loop_
_entity.id
_entity.type
_entity.pdbx_description
1 polymer ?
#
loop_
_entity_poly.entity_id
_entity_poly.type
_entity_poly.pdbx_seq_one_letter_code
_entity_poly.pdbx_strand_id
1 'polypeptide(L)'
;MRLYKIGLVLLLWVFAVSAQAELRFPALTGRVVDDAQMIEPSVRAQLTRELQAHEQATGEQLVVVTLPDLQGASIEDYGYQLGRHWGIGQKDKNNGALLIVARDERKLRIEVGYGLEERLTDAQASVIINQVITPAFKTGQFSKGISDGVSAMLLVLGGTPLDEPATAYDSGGESSPQDDFVQRHPWLFLFMVLLFILVVMVAQALGFITTTSGRGGGGGGFGGGGFGGGSGGGGFSGGGGSFGGGGSSGGW
;
A
#
# COMPACT_ATOMS: atom_id res chain seq x y z
N MET A 1 -4.16 8.18 49.19
CA MET A 1 -4.75 6.98 48.53
C MET A 1 -5.66 7.26 47.33
N ARG A 2 -6.37 8.40 47.24
CA ARG A 2 -7.28 8.70 46.11
C ARG A 2 -6.59 9.21 44.83
N LEU A 3 -5.44 9.87 44.94
CA LEU A 3 -4.68 10.39 43.79
C LEU A 3 -4.06 9.28 42.92
N TYR A 4 -3.59 8.19 43.52
CA TYR A 4 -3.03 7.05 42.78
C TYR A 4 -4.09 6.32 41.92
N LYS A 5 -5.36 6.35 42.35
CA LYS A 5 -6.47 5.75 41.60
C LYS A 5 -6.84 6.56 40.36
N ILE A 6 -6.76 7.90 40.45
CA ILE A 6 -6.99 8.79 39.30
C ILE A 6 -5.84 8.69 38.29
N GLY A 7 -4.59 8.62 38.78
CA GLY A 7 -3.41 8.39 37.94
C GLY A 7 -3.45 7.04 37.22
N LEU A 8 -3.87 5.96 37.89
CA LEU A 8 -4.03 4.64 37.27
C LEU A 8 -5.13 4.62 36.20
N VAL A 9 -6.25 5.32 36.41
CA VAL A 9 -7.34 5.43 35.43
C VAL A 9 -6.90 6.22 34.20
N LEU A 10 -6.17 7.33 34.38
CA LEU A 10 -5.61 8.10 33.26
C LEU A 10 -4.56 7.30 32.48
N LEU A 11 -3.72 6.52 33.17
CA LEU A 11 -2.70 5.67 32.54
C LEU A 11 -3.36 4.52 31.74
N LEU A 12 -4.42 3.90 32.27
CA LEU A 12 -5.23 2.91 31.56
C LEU A 12 -5.98 3.50 30.35
N TRP A 13 -6.38 4.77 30.42
CA TRP A 13 -7.02 5.47 29.31
C TRP A 13 -6.03 5.78 28.18
N VAL A 14 -4.79 6.15 28.50
CA VAL A 14 -3.72 6.37 27.51
C VAL A 14 -3.33 5.06 26.82
N PHE A 15 -3.29 3.92 27.54
CA PHE A 15 -3.03 2.62 26.93
C PHE A 15 -4.20 2.08 26.08
N ALA A 16 -5.44 2.47 26.38
CA ALA A 16 -6.61 2.05 25.60
C ALA A 16 -6.68 2.71 24.21
N VAL A 17 -6.03 3.85 24.01
CA VAL A 17 -6.04 4.60 22.73
C VAL A 17 -4.98 4.07 21.74
N SER A 18 -4.10 3.16 22.15
CA SER A 18 -3.07 2.58 21.28
C SER A 18 -3.47 1.28 20.58
N ALA A 19 -4.76 0.91 20.61
CA ALA A 19 -5.25 -0.18 19.77
C ALA A 19 -5.34 0.31 18.31
N GLN A 20 -4.24 0.20 17.55
CA GLN A 20 -4.33 0.32 16.11
C GLN A 20 -5.26 -0.79 15.60
N ALA A 21 -6.35 -0.41 14.94
CA ALA A 21 -7.26 -1.37 14.35
C ALA A 21 -6.50 -2.16 13.27
N GLU A 22 -6.42 -3.48 13.43
CA GLU A 22 -5.85 -4.36 12.41
C GLU A 22 -6.71 -4.27 11.13
N LEU A 23 -6.07 -4.00 9.99
CA LEU A 23 -6.75 -3.93 8.70
C LEU A 23 -7.39 -5.28 8.38
N ARG A 24 -8.67 -5.26 8.00
CA ARG A 24 -9.36 -6.46 7.53
C ARG A 24 -9.25 -6.52 6.02
N PHE A 25 -8.65 -7.59 5.52
CA PHE A 25 -8.53 -7.82 4.09
C PHE A 25 -9.66 -8.71 3.58
N PRO A 26 -10.18 -8.44 2.36
CA PRO A 26 -11.12 -9.35 1.73
C PRO A 26 -10.45 -10.67 1.37
N ALA A 27 -11.25 -11.73 1.26
CA ALA A 27 -10.74 -13.03 0.83
C ALA A 27 -10.34 -12.96 -0.65
N LEU A 28 -9.20 -13.56 -1.00
CA LEU A 28 -8.79 -13.72 -2.39
C LEU A 28 -9.66 -14.79 -3.05
N THR A 29 -10.75 -14.37 -3.70
CA THR A 29 -11.71 -15.27 -4.35
C THR A 29 -11.36 -15.58 -5.81
N GLY A 30 -10.40 -14.85 -6.39
CA GLY A 30 -9.97 -15.00 -7.77
C GLY A 30 -9.08 -13.84 -8.20
N ARG A 31 -8.87 -13.73 -9.52
CA ARG A 31 -8.11 -12.64 -10.14
C ARG A 31 -8.86 -11.31 -10.12
N VAL A 32 -10.17 -11.34 -9.88
CA VAL A 32 -11.01 -10.16 -9.71
C VAL A 32 -11.84 -10.32 -8.45
N VAL A 33 -11.65 -9.42 -7.49
CA VAL A 33 -12.40 -9.33 -6.23
C VAL A 33 -13.16 -8.00 -6.26
N ASP A 34 -14.48 -8.03 -6.40
CA ASP A 34 -15.29 -6.82 -6.60
C ASP A 34 -16.26 -6.58 -5.43
N ASP A 35 -15.71 -6.24 -4.27
CA ASP A 35 -16.47 -6.05 -3.03
C ASP A 35 -17.21 -4.70 -3.01
N ALA A 36 -16.76 -3.72 -3.80
CA ALA A 36 -17.46 -2.45 -3.97
C ALA A 36 -18.56 -2.48 -5.03
N GLN A 37 -18.71 -3.59 -5.76
CA GLN A 37 -19.67 -3.79 -6.86
C GLN A 37 -19.53 -2.72 -7.97
N MET A 38 -18.29 -2.42 -8.36
CA MET A 38 -17.96 -1.41 -9.38
C MET A 38 -17.81 -2.00 -10.79
N ILE A 39 -17.78 -3.33 -10.92
CA ILE A 39 -17.55 -4.03 -12.19
C ILE A 39 -18.81 -4.78 -12.61
N GLU A 40 -19.25 -4.57 -13.84
CA GLU A 40 -20.37 -5.31 -14.41
C GLU A 40 -20.07 -6.82 -14.45
N PRO A 41 -21.05 -7.71 -14.21
CA PRO A 41 -20.80 -9.15 -14.17
C PRO A 41 -20.17 -9.72 -15.45
N SER A 42 -20.56 -9.21 -16.62
CA SER A 42 -20.00 -9.56 -17.92
C SER A 42 -18.51 -9.20 -18.02
N VAL A 43 -18.16 -7.96 -17.64
CA VAL A 43 -16.79 -7.45 -17.61
C VAL A 43 -15.95 -8.20 -16.59
N ARG A 44 -16.49 -8.49 -15.40
CA ARG A 44 -15.79 -9.29 -14.37
C ARG A 44 -15.41 -10.67 -14.89
N ALA A 45 -16.34 -11.34 -15.58
CA ALA A 45 -16.09 -12.65 -16.18
C ALA A 45 -15.06 -12.58 -17.31
N GLN A 46 -15.07 -11.51 -18.12
CA GLN A 46 -14.07 -11.25 -19.15
C GLN A 46 -12.68 -11.06 -18.53
N LEU A 47 -12.54 -10.12 -17.58
CA LEU A 47 -11.28 -9.84 -16.91
C LEU A 47 -10.71 -11.08 -16.24
N THR A 48 -11.56 -11.87 -15.59
CA THR A 48 -11.13 -13.15 -14.98
C THR A 48 -10.47 -14.08 -16.00
N ARG A 49 -11.03 -14.19 -17.22
CA ARG A 49 -10.46 -15.02 -18.30
C ARG A 49 -9.17 -14.43 -18.86
N GLU A 50 -9.13 -13.12 -19.09
CA GLU A 50 -7.94 -12.43 -19.63
C GLU A 50 -6.75 -12.54 -18.67
N LEU A 51 -6.98 -12.24 -17.39
CA LEU A 51 -5.96 -12.35 -16.34
C LEU A 51 -5.50 -13.79 -16.15
N GLN A 52 -6.41 -14.77 -16.28
CA GLN A 52 -6.05 -16.18 -16.24
C GLN A 52 -5.20 -16.59 -17.44
N ALA A 53 -5.55 -16.15 -18.65
CA ALA A 53 -4.78 -16.45 -19.85
C ALA A 53 -3.38 -15.83 -19.78
N HIS A 54 -3.27 -14.59 -19.29
CA HIS A 54 -1.99 -13.93 -19.06
C HIS A 54 -1.12 -14.73 -18.08
N GLU A 55 -1.65 -15.07 -16.91
CA GLU A 55 -0.91 -15.85 -15.91
C GLU A 55 -0.47 -17.22 -16.46
N GLN A 56 -1.33 -17.89 -17.24
CA GLN A 56 -0.96 -19.16 -17.88
C GLN A 56 0.16 -19.00 -18.91
N ALA A 57 0.21 -17.87 -19.62
CA ALA A 57 1.19 -17.62 -20.66
C ALA A 57 2.55 -17.14 -20.10
N THR A 58 2.55 -16.30 -19.06
CA THR A 58 3.75 -15.62 -18.55
C THR A 58 4.18 -16.09 -17.17
N GLY A 59 3.26 -16.69 -16.40
CA GLY A 59 3.42 -16.97 -14.98
C GLY A 59 3.27 -15.73 -14.08
N GLU A 60 2.95 -14.56 -14.65
CA GLU A 60 2.77 -13.29 -13.94
C GLU A 60 1.34 -13.20 -13.40
N GLN A 61 1.20 -12.77 -12.15
CA GLN A 61 -0.11 -12.69 -11.50
C GLN A 61 -0.59 -11.25 -11.41
N LEU A 62 -1.58 -10.89 -12.22
CA LEU A 62 -2.28 -9.61 -12.11
C LEU A 62 -3.66 -9.82 -11.47
N VAL A 63 -3.92 -9.08 -10.39
CA VAL A 63 -5.18 -9.13 -9.63
C VAL A 63 -5.84 -7.74 -9.62
N VAL A 64 -7.16 -7.73 -9.67
CA VAL A 64 -7.98 -6.52 -9.54
C VAL A 64 -8.83 -6.62 -8.28
N VAL A 65 -8.83 -5.57 -7.47
CA VAL A 65 -9.69 -5.46 -6.30
C VAL A 65 -10.44 -4.14 -6.29
N THR A 66 -11.74 -4.18 -5.99
CA THR A 66 -12.54 -3.00 -5.67
C THR A 66 -13.00 -3.11 -4.22
N LEU A 67 -12.85 -2.02 -3.47
CA LEU A 67 -13.08 -1.95 -2.03
C LEU A 67 -14.07 -0.82 -1.74
N PRO A 68 -15.01 -1.02 -0.80
CA PRO A 68 -15.84 0.08 -0.31
C PRO A 68 -14.97 1.22 0.25
N ASP A 69 -14.07 0.90 1.18
CA ASP A 69 -13.20 1.85 1.87
C ASP A 69 -11.83 1.25 2.23
N LEU A 70 -10.90 2.10 2.66
CA LEU A 70 -9.54 1.74 3.08
C LEU A 70 -9.37 1.61 4.61
N GLN A 71 -10.45 1.60 5.37
CA GLN A 71 -10.46 1.50 6.84
C GLN A 71 -9.60 2.58 7.53
N GLY A 72 -9.47 3.75 6.90
CA GLY A 72 -8.67 4.88 7.40
C GLY A 72 -7.16 4.78 7.11
N ALA A 73 -6.70 3.74 6.41
CA ALA A 73 -5.33 3.65 5.92
C ALA A 73 -5.13 4.43 4.61
N SER A 74 -3.88 4.74 4.26
CA SER A 74 -3.55 5.21 2.91
C SER A 74 -3.65 4.05 1.92
N ILE A 75 -3.87 4.36 0.64
CA ILE A 75 -4.04 3.31 -0.38
C ILE A 75 -2.72 2.56 -0.64
N GLU A 76 -1.58 3.23 -0.41
CA GLU A 76 -0.24 2.67 -0.49
C GLU A 76 -0.02 1.65 0.63
N ASP A 77 -0.31 2.01 1.88
CA ASP A 77 -0.14 1.08 3.01
C ASP A 77 -1.12 -0.09 2.91
N TYR A 78 -2.38 0.20 2.59
CA TYR A 78 -3.39 -0.83 2.37
C TYR A 78 -2.99 -1.79 1.25
N GLY A 79 -2.55 -1.25 0.11
CA GLY A 79 -2.18 -2.04 -1.06
C GLY A 79 -0.96 -2.92 -0.86
N TYR A 80 0.08 -2.35 -0.24
CA TYR A 80 1.27 -3.09 0.16
C TYR A 80 0.93 -4.26 1.11
N GLN A 81 0.11 -4.00 2.14
CA GLN A 81 -0.29 -5.05 3.09
C GLN A 81 -1.21 -6.09 2.44
N LEU A 82 -2.16 -5.68 1.59
CA LEU A 82 -3.05 -6.57 0.87
C LEU A 82 -2.28 -7.49 -0.08
N GLY A 83 -1.36 -6.94 -0.87
CA GLY A 83 -0.52 -7.71 -1.80
C GLY A 83 0.29 -8.79 -1.08
N ARG A 84 0.87 -8.46 0.08
CA ARG A 84 1.57 -9.42 0.94
C ARG A 84 0.63 -10.44 1.59
N HIS A 85 -0.53 -10.00 2.08
CA HIS A 85 -1.53 -10.87 2.70
C HIS A 85 -2.04 -11.94 1.72
N TRP A 86 -2.27 -11.54 0.47
CA TRP A 86 -2.68 -12.44 -0.60
C TRP A 86 -1.51 -13.21 -1.24
N GLY A 87 -0.27 -12.74 -1.05
CA GLY A 87 0.91 -13.34 -1.63
C GLY A 87 0.87 -13.37 -3.15
N ILE A 88 0.47 -12.28 -3.79
CA ILE A 88 0.35 -12.24 -5.26
C ILE A 88 1.74 -12.34 -5.92
N GLY A 89 1.84 -13.06 -7.04
CA GLY A 89 3.10 -13.37 -7.72
C GLY A 89 3.78 -14.61 -7.15
N GLN A 90 4.83 -15.08 -7.82
CA GLN A 90 5.63 -16.23 -7.40
C GLN A 90 6.73 -15.80 -6.43
N LYS A 91 6.92 -16.54 -5.33
CA LYS A 91 7.88 -16.24 -4.26
C LYS A 91 9.27 -15.79 -4.71
N ASP A 92 9.83 -16.44 -5.72
CA ASP A 92 11.20 -16.15 -6.17
C ASP A 92 11.25 -15.17 -7.35
N LYS A 93 10.11 -14.87 -7.97
CA LYS A 93 10.03 -13.97 -9.13
C LYS A 93 9.46 -12.61 -8.80
N ASN A 94 8.67 -12.49 -7.72
CA ASN A 94 7.97 -11.26 -7.34
C ASN A 94 7.20 -10.65 -8.53
N ASN A 95 6.63 -11.51 -9.37
CA ASN A 95 6.02 -11.13 -10.64
C ASN A 95 4.50 -10.91 -10.51
N GLY A 96 4.12 -10.25 -9.41
CA GLY A 96 2.74 -9.93 -9.07
C GLY A 96 2.44 -8.46 -9.33
N ALA A 97 1.22 -8.14 -9.75
CA ALA A 97 0.69 -6.79 -9.83
C ALA A 97 -0.75 -6.76 -9.29
N LEU A 98 -1.13 -5.63 -8.70
CA LEU A 98 -2.44 -5.45 -8.08
C LEU A 98 -3.01 -4.08 -8.44
N LEU A 99 -4.16 -4.06 -9.10
CA LEU A 99 -4.97 -2.85 -9.30
C LEU A 99 -6.00 -2.75 -8.17
N ILE A 100 -5.94 -1.67 -7.40
CA ILE A 100 -6.81 -1.39 -6.26
C ILE A 100 -7.68 -0.20 -6.60
N VAL A 101 -8.98 -0.30 -6.35
CA VAL A 101 -9.94 0.81 -6.46
C VAL A 101 -10.72 0.91 -5.16
N ALA A 102 -10.55 2.03 -4.45
CA ALA A 102 -11.28 2.35 -3.23
C ALA A 102 -12.38 3.37 -3.54
N ARG A 103 -13.63 2.94 -3.44
CA ARG A 103 -14.79 3.69 -3.91
C ARG A 103 -15.03 4.94 -3.08
N ASP A 104 -15.04 4.81 -1.76
CA ASP A 104 -15.48 5.87 -0.85
C ASP A 104 -14.41 6.97 -0.72
N GLU A 105 -13.12 6.62 -0.76
CA GLU A 105 -12.01 7.58 -0.85
C GLU A 105 -11.80 8.14 -2.26
N ARG A 106 -12.42 7.53 -3.29
CA ARG A 106 -12.20 7.84 -4.71
C ARG A 106 -10.73 7.80 -5.09
N LYS A 107 -10.04 6.75 -4.62
CA LYS A 107 -8.62 6.51 -4.86
C LYS A 107 -8.40 5.20 -5.60
N LEU A 108 -7.38 5.17 -6.45
CA LEU A 108 -6.93 3.96 -7.11
C LEU A 108 -5.41 3.86 -7.06
N ARG A 109 -4.89 2.64 -7.10
CA ARG A 109 -3.45 2.38 -7.07
C ARG A 109 -3.13 1.14 -7.88
N ILE A 110 -2.00 1.18 -8.58
CA ILE A 110 -1.37 -0.01 -9.17
C ILE A 110 -0.16 -0.31 -8.31
N GLU A 111 -0.17 -1.45 -7.61
CA GLU A 111 0.99 -2.00 -6.91
C GLU A 111 1.73 -2.98 -7.81
N VAL A 112 3.06 -2.86 -7.85
CA VAL A 112 3.91 -3.67 -8.71
C VAL A 112 4.94 -4.40 -7.86
N GLY A 113 5.05 -5.71 -8.09
CA GLY A 113 6.12 -6.54 -7.53
C GLY A 113 7.42 -6.37 -8.32
N TYR A 114 8.55 -6.53 -7.62
CA TYR A 114 9.90 -6.29 -8.16
C TYR A 114 10.19 -6.95 -9.52
N GLY A 115 9.62 -8.12 -9.80
CA GLY A 115 9.85 -8.82 -11.06
C GLY A 115 9.20 -8.19 -12.29
N LEU A 116 8.32 -7.21 -12.11
CA LEU A 116 7.58 -6.56 -13.19
C LEU A 116 8.03 -5.11 -13.43
N GLU A 117 8.80 -4.51 -12.51
CA GLU A 117 9.20 -3.09 -12.56
C GLU A 117 9.96 -2.70 -13.83
N GLU A 118 10.73 -3.61 -14.42
CA GLU A 118 11.46 -3.32 -15.67
C GLU A 118 10.54 -2.94 -16.82
N ARG A 119 9.26 -3.36 -16.77
CA ARG A 119 8.25 -3.06 -17.79
C ARG A 119 7.15 -2.16 -17.24
N LEU A 120 6.52 -2.59 -16.16
CA LEU A 120 5.46 -1.84 -15.50
C LEU A 120 6.07 -0.95 -14.41
N THR A 121 6.74 0.12 -14.86
CA THR A 121 7.37 1.11 -13.96
C THR A 121 6.31 1.99 -13.28
N ASP A 122 6.72 2.75 -12.27
CA ASP A 122 5.89 3.80 -11.64
C ASP A 122 5.37 4.82 -12.67
N ALA A 123 6.20 5.17 -13.65
CA ALA A 123 5.82 6.10 -14.71
C ALA A 123 4.74 5.50 -15.62
N GLN A 124 4.89 4.23 -16.03
CA GLN A 124 3.88 3.53 -16.81
C GLN A 124 2.59 3.33 -16.02
N ALA A 125 2.68 2.96 -14.74
CA ALA A 125 1.53 2.88 -13.85
C ALA A 125 0.80 4.22 -13.74
N SER A 126 1.55 5.34 -13.63
CA SER A 126 1.00 6.69 -13.60
C SER A 126 0.30 7.06 -14.92
N VAL A 127 0.87 6.70 -16.07
CA VAL A 127 0.23 6.90 -17.38
C VAL A 127 -1.09 6.13 -17.46
N ILE A 128 -1.09 4.86 -17.06
CA ILE A 128 -2.30 4.01 -17.07
C ILE A 128 -3.38 4.65 -16.19
N ILE A 129 -3.05 5.03 -14.96
CA ILE A 129 -4.01 5.65 -14.03
C ILE A 129 -4.54 6.96 -14.61
N ASN A 130 -3.66 7.87 -15.02
CA ASN A 130 -4.04 9.24 -15.35
C ASN A 130 -4.67 9.40 -16.74
N GLN A 131 -4.23 8.60 -17.72
CA GLN A 131 -4.69 8.71 -19.10
C GLN A 131 -5.76 7.68 -19.48
N VAL A 132 -5.80 6.53 -18.81
CA VAL A 132 -6.73 5.44 -19.17
C VAL A 132 -7.87 5.35 -18.16
N ILE A 133 -7.56 5.19 -16.87
CA ILE A 133 -8.57 4.87 -15.85
C ILE A 133 -9.34 6.12 -15.40
N THR A 134 -8.62 7.15 -14.95
CA THR A 134 -9.18 8.36 -14.35
C THR A 134 -10.18 9.10 -15.26
N PRO A 135 -9.95 9.25 -16.59
CA PRO A 135 -10.93 9.90 -17.46
C PRO A 135 -12.27 9.17 -17.50
N ALA A 136 -12.28 7.83 -17.54
CA ALA A 136 -13.50 7.04 -17.51
C ALA A 136 -14.23 7.19 -16.16
N PHE A 137 -13.47 7.16 -15.05
CA PHE A 137 -14.01 7.31 -13.70
C PHE A 137 -14.66 8.68 -13.47
N LYS A 138 -14.07 9.76 -14.00
CA LYS A 138 -14.66 11.11 -13.97
C LYS A 138 -16.03 11.19 -14.66
N THR A 139 -16.32 10.29 -15.60
CA THR A 139 -17.62 10.18 -16.27
C THR A 139 -18.53 9.10 -15.69
N GLY A 140 -18.16 8.50 -14.56
CA GLY A 140 -18.92 7.42 -13.90
C GLY A 140 -18.81 6.05 -14.59
N GLN A 141 -17.93 5.92 -15.60
CA GLN A 141 -17.73 4.68 -16.34
C GLN A 141 -16.70 3.78 -15.64
N PHE A 142 -17.00 3.34 -14.41
CA PHE A 142 -16.06 2.60 -13.56
C PHE A 142 -15.66 1.25 -14.15
N SER A 143 -16.64 0.41 -14.52
CA SER A 143 -16.37 -0.91 -15.09
C SER A 143 -15.51 -0.82 -16.35
N LYS A 144 -15.74 0.19 -17.20
CA LYS A 144 -14.93 0.47 -18.39
C LYS A 144 -13.51 0.90 -18.03
N GLY A 145 -13.37 1.87 -17.12
CA GLY A 145 -12.05 2.35 -16.69
C GLY A 145 -11.18 1.24 -16.11
N ILE A 146 -11.77 0.33 -15.32
CA ILE A 146 -11.07 -0.85 -14.79
C ILE A 146 -10.66 -1.79 -15.93
N SER A 147 -11.57 -2.08 -16.87
CA SER A 147 -11.28 -2.99 -17.99
C SER A 147 -10.16 -2.47 -18.91
N ASP A 148 -10.23 -1.18 -19.24
CA ASP A 148 -9.24 -0.53 -20.10
C ASP A 148 -7.90 -0.41 -19.39
N GLY A 149 -7.91 -0.10 -18.08
CA GLY A 149 -6.73 -0.08 -17.23
C GLY A 149 -6.01 -1.43 -17.20
N VAL A 150 -6.76 -2.53 -16.99
CA VAL A 150 -6.19 -3.88 -17.04
C VAL A 150 -5.62 -4.19 -18.41
N SER A 151 -6.35 -3.86 -19.48
CA SER A 151 -5.86 -4.06 -20.85
C SER A 151 -4.55 -3.32 -21.11
N ALA A 152 -4.44 -2.08 -20.61
CA ALA A 152 -3.22 -1.28 -20.70
C ALA A 152 -2.07 -1.88 -19.88
N MET A 153 -2.32 -2.36 -18.66
CA MET A 153 -1.31 -3.07 -17.86
C MET A 153 -0.79 -4.32 -18.58
N LEU A 154 -1.69 -5.12 -19.18
CA LEU A 154 -1.32 -6.31 -19.95
C LEU A 154 -0.50 -5.95 -21.20
N LEU A 155 -0.79 -4.83 -21.84
CA LEU A 155 -0.06 -4.34 -23.01
C LEU A 155 1.37 -3.90 -22.64
N VAL A 156 1.53 -3.17 -21.52
CA VAL A 156 2.84 -2.79 -20.96
C VAL A 156 3.65 -4.02 -20.55
N LEU A 157 3.03 -4.98 -19.86
CA LEU A 157 3.67 -6.26 -19.52
C LEU A 157 4.00 -7.07 -20.79
N GLY A 158 3.21 -6.95 -21.86
CA GLY A 158 3.54 -7.51 -23.17
C GLY A 158 4.75 -6.87 -23.87
N GLY A 159 5.36 -5.84 -23.27
CA GLY A 159 6.54 -5.14 -23.80
C GLY A 159 6.21 -3.93 -24.68
N THR A 160 4.96 -3.44 -24.64
CA THR A 160 4.55 -2.24 -25.37
C THR A 160 4.27 -1.11 -24.38
N PRO A 161 5.24 -0.23 -24.06
CA PRO A 161 5.01 0.88 -23.15
C PRO A 161 4.03 1.90 -23.77
N LEU A 162 3.28 2.59 -22.91
CA LEU A 162 2.44 3.71 -23.29
C LEU A 162 3.25 5.00 -23.40
N ASP A 163 2.78 5.92 -24.24
CA ASP A 163 3.38 7.24 -24.40
C ASP A 163 3.29 8.05 -23.09
N GLU A 164 4.45 8.29 -22.49
CA GLU A 164 4.58 9.23 -21.39
C GLU A 164 4.46 10.66 -21.96
N PRO A 165 3.59 11.52 -21.40
CA PRO A 165 3.39 12.85 -21.93
C PRO A 165 4.73 13.61 -21.83
N ALA A 166 5.13 14.26 -22.92
CA ALA A 166 6.33 15.09 -22.99
C ALA A 166 6.10 16.41 -22.20
N THR A 167 5.94 16.29 -20.90
CA THR A 167 5.81 17.41 -19.98
C THR A 167 6.65 17.11 -18.76
N ALA A 168 7.57 18.03 -18.49
CA ALA A 168 8.57 17.99 -17.45
C ALA A 168 8.08 17.29 -16.18
N TYR A 169 8.96 16.55 -15.54
CA TYR A 169 8.91 16.25 -14.12
C TYR A 169 8.76 17.58 -13.35
N ASP A 170 7.56 18.13 -13.30
CA ASP A 170 7.16 18.86 -12.12
C ASP A 170 7.02 17.76 -11.08
N SER A 171 8.00 17.72 -10.19
CA SER A 171 7.94 16.95 -8.98
C SER A 171 6.86 17.57 -8.10
N GLY A 172 5.60 17.49 -8.55
CA GLY A 172 4.43 17.49 -7.70
C GLY A 172 4.45 16.17 -6.94
N GLY A 173 5.49 15.99 -6.11
CA GLY A 173 5.32 15.18 -4.92
C GLY A 173 4.03 15.66 -4.30
N GLU A 174 3.16 14.73 -3.93
CA GLU A 174 2.09 15.01 -3.01
C GLU A 174 2.73 15.67 -1.79
N SER A 175 2.76 17.00 -1.80
CA SER A 175 2.85 17.81 -0.63
C SER A 175 1.58 17.47 0.12
N SER A 176 1.70 16.43 0.95
CA SER A 176 1.00 16.39 2.22
C SER A 176 0.90 17.84 2.70
N PRO A 177 -0.28 18.37 3.07
CA PRO A 177 -0.42 19.75 3.57
C PRO A 177 0.43 20.10 4.82
N GLN A 178 1.38 19.23 5.19
CA GLN A 178 2.32 19.33 6.30
C GLN A 178 3.60 20.11 5.95
N ASP A 179 3.99 20.26 4.68
CA ASP A 179 5.20 21.03 4.32
C ASP A 179 4.99 22.55 4.32
N ASP A 180 3.74 23.01 4.44
CA ASP A 180 3.39 24.44 4.53
C ASP A 180 3.81 25.08 5.86
N PHE A 181 4.00 24.30 6.94
CA PHE A 181 4.18 24.87 8.28
C PHE A 181 5.56 25.53 8.46
N VAL A 182 6.63 24.87 7.98
CA VAL A 182 8.00 25.36 8.11
C VAL A 182 8.22 26.62 7.26
N GLN A 183 7.62 26.65 6.07
CA GLN A 183 7.72 27.78 5.14
C GLN A 183 6.86 28.98 5.60
N ARG A 184 5.68 28.72 6.18
CA ARG A 184 4.77 29.76 6.70
C ARG A 184 5.25 30.35 8.03
N HIS A 185 5.94 29.58 8.85
CA HIS A 185 6.38 30.01 10.18
C HIS A 185 7.84 29.62 10.50
N PRO A 186 8.83 30.14 9.74
CA PRO A 186 10.24 29.79 9.93
C PRO A 186 10.75 30.13 11.33
N TRP A 187 10.24 31.21 11.93
CA TRP A 187 10.57 31.63 13.29
C TRP A 187 10.04 30.66 14.36
N LEU A 188 8.86 30.09 14.12
CA LEU A 188 8.18 29.18 15.06
C LEU A 188 8.80 27.78 14.99
N PHE A 189 9.19 27.34 13.79
CA PHE A 189 10.01 26.14 13.59
C PHE A 189 11.38 26.27 14.29
N LEU A 190 12.09 27.39 14.10
CA LEU A 190 13.39 27.64 14.73
C LEU A 190 13.27 27.70 16.26
N PHE A 191 12.20 28.31 16.78
CA PHE A 191 11.87 28.29 18.20
C PHE A 191 11.62 26.86 18.73
N MET A 192 10.87 26.03 18.01
CA MET A 192 10.61 24.64 18.41
C MET A 192 11.88 23.78 18.41
N VAL A 193 12.76 23.94 17.42
CA VAL A 193 14.06 23.26 17.36
C VAL A 193 14.94 23.68 18.54
N LEU A 194 14.99 24.98 18.85
CA LEU A 194 15.79 25.52 19.94
C LEU A 194 15.25 25.08 21.32
N LEU A 195 13.93 25.00 21.48
CA LEU A 195 13.27 24.41 22.63
C LEU A 195 13.60 22.92 22.77
N PHE A 196 13.58 22.15 21.68
CA PHE A 196 13.91 20.73 21.69
C PHE A 196 15.37 20.50 22.12
N ILE A 197 16.32 21.27 21.59
CA ILE A 197 17.73 21.22 22.01
C ILE A 197 17.88 21.58 23.49
N LEU A 198 17.18 22.61 23.97
CA LEU A 198 17.18 22.99 25.38
C LEU A 198 16.64 21.87 26.27
N VAL A 199 15.52 21.24 25.88
CA VAL A 199 14.92 20.12 26.62
C VAL A 199 15.87 18.93 26.66
N VAL A 200 16.53 18.59 25.56
CA VAL A 200 17.53 17.50 25.51
C VAL A 200 18.75 17.83 26.39
N MET A 201 19.27 19.07 26.34
CA MET A 201 20.38 19.48 27.21
C MET A 201 19.99 19.45 28.70
N VAL A 202 18.80 19.90 29.05
CA VAL A 202 18.29 19.86 30.43
C VAL A 202 18.05 18.41 30.87
N ALA A 203 17.53 17.55 29.99
CA ALA A 203 17.36 16.12 30.27
C ALA A 203 18.70 15.37 30.43
N GLN A 204 19.74 15.76 29.69
CA GLN A 204 21.10 15.27 29.88
C GLN A 204 21.71 15.77 31.21
N ALA A 205 21.51 17.05 31.56
CA ALA A 205 21.99 17.63 32.82
C ALA A 205 21.27 17.07 34.06
N LEU A 206 20.01 16.67 33.92
CA LEU A 206 19.20 16.02 34.96
C LEU A 206 19.35 14.49 34.99
N GLY A 207 20.22 13.91 34.15
CA GLY A 207 20.57 12.49 34.19
C GLY A 207 19.53 11.52 33.62
N PHE A 208 18.55 11.99 32.83
CA PHE A 208 17.53 11.14 32.20
C PHE A 208 17.98 10.52 30.87
N ILE A 209 19.08 11.01 30.27
CA ILE A 209 19.64 10.47 29.01
C ILE A 209 21.09 10.06 29.28
N THR A 210 21.32 8.79 29.59
CA THR A 210 22.67 8.23 29.67
C THR A 210 23.15 7.84 28.27
N THR A 211 24.19 8.50 27.77
CA THR A 211 24.96 8.05 26.62
C THR A 211 25.78 6.82 27.01
N THR A 212 25.21 5.62 26.89
CA THR A 212 25.97 4.38 27.09
C THR A 212 26.74 4.02 25.81
N SER A 213 27.90 4.64 25.68
CA SER A 213 29.02 4.07 24.95
C SER A 213 29.57 2.87 25.73
N GLY A 214 29.30 1.66 25.23
CA GLY A 214 30.17 0.50 25.40
C GLY A 214 29.86 -0.51 26.52
N ARG A 215 29.92 -1.79 26.10
CA ARG A 215 30.34 -2.99 26.87
C ARG A 215 29.24 -3.97 27.32
N GLY A 216 28.95 -4.92 26.42
CA GLY A 216 29.13 -6.35 26.68
C GLY A 216 27.94 -7.14 27.26
N GLY A 217 27.54 -8.19 26.52
CA GLY A 217 27.22 -9.49 27.11
C GLY A 217 25.78 -9.99 26.96
N GLY A 218 25.62 -11.11 26.25
CA GLY A 218 24.74 -12.19 26.71
C GLY A 218 23.44 -12.45 25.94
N GLY A 219 23.50 -13.39 24.99
CA GLY A 219 22.69 -14.61 24.95
C GLY A 219 21.16 -14.53 24.96
N GLY A 220 20.53 -15.14 23.95
CA GLY A 220 19.15 -15.61 24.02
C GLY A 220 18.56 -15.92 22.64
N GLY A 221 18.67 -17.17 22.18
CA GLY A 221 17.99 -17.64 20.99
C GLY A 221 16.57 -18.14 21.29
N PHE A 222 15.69 -18.08 20.30
CA PHE A 222 14.47 -18.88 20.13
C PHE A 222 14.21 -18.93 18.61
N GLY A 223 14.26 -20.10 17.96
CA GLY A 223 13.11 -20.99 17.76
C GLY A 223 12.35 -20.54 16.49
N GLY A 224 12.42 -21.18 15.34
CA GLY A 224 12.31 -22.62 15.13
C GLY A 224 10.84 -23.03 15.27
N GLY A 225 10.05 -22.83 14.23
CA GLY A 225 8.62 -23.16 14.22
C GLY A 225 8.07 -23.27 12.81
N GLY A 226 8.14 -24.49 12.27
CA GLY A 226 7.41 -24.88 11.07
C GLY A 226 5.99 -25.36 11.42
N PHE A 227 5.07 -25.13 10.50
CA PHE A 227 3.77 -25.80 10.34
C PHE A 227 3.54 -25.80 8.80
N GLY A 228 3.32 -26.88 8.04
CA GLY A 228 2.62 -28.12 8.34
C GLY A 228 1.14 -27.79 8.49
N GLY A 229 0.28 -27.72 7.46
CA GLY A 229 0.03 -28.65 6.36
C GLY A 229 -1.46 -29.00 6.43
N GLY A 230 -2.24 -28.85 5.35
CA GLY A 230 -3.66 -29.25 5.39
C GLY A 230 -4.56 -28.76 4.24
N SER A 231 -4.73 -29.64 3.26
CA SER A 231 -5.89 -29.88 2.38
C SER A 231 -6.58 -28.74 1.59
N GLY A 232 -6.51 -28.87 0.26
CA GLY A 232 -7.62 -29.43 -0.52
C GLY A 232 -8.82 -28.51 -0.80
N GLY A 233 -8.68 -27.67 -1.82
CA GLY A 233 -9.78 -27.03 -2.54
C GLY A 233 -9.21 -26.27 -3.72
N GLY A 234 -9.61 -26.59 -4.95
CA GLY A 234 -9.15 -25.90 -6.17
C GLY A 234 -9.65 -24.46 -6.20
N GLY A 235 -8.98 -23.59 -5.46
CA GLY A 235 -9.20 -22.14 -5.42
C GLY A 235 -7.94 -21.43 -5.91
N PHE A 236 -8.11 -20.26 -6.51
CA PHE A 236 -7.00 -19.38 -6.85
C PHE A 236 -6.29 -18.95 -5.56
N SER A 237 -5.01 -19.29 -5.43
CA SER A 237 -4.16 -18.90 -4.31
C SER A 237 -2.97 -18.12 -4.84
N GLY A 238 -2.57 -17.04 -4.18
CA GLY A 238 -1.34 -16.32 -4.52
C GLY A 238 -0.10 -17.21 -4.39
N GLY A 239 0.89 -16.98 -5.25
CA GLY A 239 2.12 -17.78 -5.32
C GLY A 239 3.21 -17.42 -4.29
N GLY A 240 2.91 -16.50 -3.36
CA GLY A 240 3.81 -16.07 -2.27
C GLY A 240 4.84 -15.00 -2.64
N GLY A 241 4.61 -14.23 -3.70
CA GLY A 241 5.49 -13.12 -4.10
C GLY A 241 5.54 -11.97 -3.09
N SER A 242 6.69 -11.27 -3.04
CA SER A 242 6.88 -10.06 -2.24
C SER A 242 6.39 -8.82 -2.99
N PHE A 243 5.61 -7.98 -2.32
CA PHE A 243 5.25 -6.61 -2.74
C PHE A 243 6.13 -5.60 -2.02
N GLY A 244 6.35 -4.44 -2.63
CA GLY A 244 7.26 -3.39 -2.15
C GLY A 244 8.08 -2.71 -3.24
N GLY A 245 7.84 -3.11 -4.50
CA GLY A 245 8.63 -2.71 -5.64
C GLY A 245 8.38 -1.30 -6.15
N GLY A 246 7.12 -0.92 -6.21
CA GLY A 246 6.72 0.39 -6.70
C GLY A 246 5.24 0.41 -7.00
N GLY A 247 4.78 1.52 -7.55
CA GLY A 247 3.41 1.71 -7.96
C GLY A 247 3.00 3.16 -7.97
N SER A 248 1.99 3.48 -8.78
CA SER A 248 1.38 4.81 -8.82
C SER A 248 -0.01 4.79 -8.19
N SER A 249 -0.35 5.85 -7.46
CA SER A 249 -1.69 6.13 -6.97
C SER A 249 -2.31 7.33 -7.70
N GLY A 250 -3.64 7.41 -7.67
CA GLY A 250 -4.40 8.52 -8.22
C GLY A 250 -5.80 8.60 -7.60
N GLY A 251 -6.60 9.57 -8.04
CA GLY A 251 -7.99 9.74 -7.58
C GLY A 251 -8.89 10.42 -8.61
N TRP A 252 -10.21 10.43 -8.35
CA TRP A 252 -11.23 10.92 -9.31
C TRP A 252 -12.45 11.64 -8.70
#